data_AF-A0A958M733-F1
#
_entry.id   AF-A0A958M733-F1
#
_cell.length_a   1.000
_cell.length_b   1.000
_cell.length_c   1.000
_cell.angle_alpha   90.00
_cell.angle_beta   90.00
_cell.angle_gamma   90.00
#
_symmetry.space_group_name_H-M   'P 1'
#
loop_
_entity.id
_entity.type
_entity.pdbx_description
1 polymer ?
#
loop_
_entity_poly.entity_id
_entity_poly.type
_entity_poly.pdbx_seq_one_letter_code
_entity_poly.pdbx_strand_id
1 'polypeptide(L)'
;DRILFFGEQGRITITTTRDFFEAEAKISGSASHKKLEEYKKNMSRFNDANLDLIEALFNARKTGDTITADSLTRLSEKNRLKSYLYTLNFALNNKDSYVAPYIALSEASDARLKYLDTIYKSLSPQVAASKYGKALGAFIESIKAE
;
A
#
# COMPACT_ATOMS: atom_id res chain seq x y z
N ASP A 1 -0.73 -21.95 -4.56
CA ASP A 1 -1.11 -20.76 -5.35
C ASP A 1 -2.32 -20.09 -4.74
N ARG A 2 -2.33 -18.75 -4.65
CA ARG A 2 -3.45 -17.99 -4.06
C ARG A 2 -3.69 -16.70 -4.84
N ILE A 3 -4.92 -16.49 -5.31
CA ILE A 3 -5.29 -15.24 -5.98
C ILE A 3 -5.77 -14.24 -4.93
N LEU A 4 -5.04 -13.14 -4.75
CA LEU A 4 -5.46 -12.04 -3.90
C LEU A 4 -6.44 -11.14 -4.66
N PHE A 5 -7.66 -11.01 -4.16
CA PHE A 5 -8.65 -10.07 -4.67
C PHE A 5 -9.32 -9.31 -3.53
N PHE A 6 -9.91 -8.16 -3.84
CA PHE A 6 -10.67 -7.39 -2.87
C PHE A 6 -12.14 -7.79 -3.00
N GLY A 7 -12.66 -8.50 -2.01
CA GLY A 7 -14.06 -8.94 -2.01
C GLY A 7 -15.01 -7.80 -1.67
N GLU A 8 -16.09 -7.67 -2.44
CA GLU A 8 -17.20 -6.76 -2.15
C GLU A 8 -18.52 -7.35 -2.65
N GLN A 9 -19.64 -6.76 -2.23
CA GLN A 9 -20.96 -7.22 -2.65
C GLN A 9 -21.12 -7.04 -4.17
N GLY A 10 -21.41 -8.14 -4.87
CA GLY A 10 -21.61 -8.14 -6.32
C GLY A 10 -21.10 -9.42 -6.97
N ARG A 11 -21.09 -9.43 -8.30
CA ARG A 11 -20.50 -10.53 -9.08
C ARG A 11 -19.06 -10.18 -9.43
N ILE A 12 -18.11 -10.85 -8.79
CA ILE A 12 -16.68 -10.78 -9.09
C ILE A 12 -16.33 -11.95 -10.01
N THR A 13 -15.67 -11.67 -11.12
CA THR A 13 -15.20 -12.69 -12.07
C THR A 13 -13.69 -12.77 -12.02
N ILE A 14 -13.15 -13.98 -11.83
CA ILE A 14 -11.72 -14.26 -11.81
C ILE A 14 -11.42 -15.21 -12.96
N THR A 15 -10.58 -14.79 -13.89
CA THR A 15 -10.13 -15.60 -15.02
C THR A 15 -8.63 -15.80 -14.93
N THR A 16 -8.14 -17.03 -15.04
CA THR A 16 -6.71 -17.35 -14.98
C THR A 16 -6.39 -18.54 -15.88
N THR A 17 -5.11 -18.89 -16.00
CA THR A 17 -4.61 -20.05 -16.76
C THR A 17 -4.10 -21.15 -15.82
N ARG A 18 -3.96 -22.36 -16.35
CA ARG A 18 -3.41 -23.49 -15.58
C ARG A 18 -1.91 -23.30 -15.30
N ASP A 19 -1.17 -22.82 -16.30
CA ASP A 19 0.29 -22.76 -16.25
C ASP A 19 0.78 -21.58 -15.39
N PHE A 20 0.01 -20.48 -15.33
CA PHE A 20 0.35 -19.28 -14.57
C PHE A 20 -0.83 -18.81 -13.70
N PHE A 21 -1.33 -19.72 -12.85
CA PHE A 21 -2.55 -19.54 -12.06
C PHE A 21 -2.65 -18.22 -11.28
N GLU A 22 -1.55 -17.74 -10.71
CA GLU A 22 -1.53 -16.49 -9.95
C GLU A 22 -1.13 -15.29 -10.81
N ALA A 23 -0.08 -15.42 -11.62
CA ALA A 23 0.49 -14.31 -12.39
C ALA A 23 -0.42 -13.82 -13.53
N GLU A 24 -1.23 -14.71 -14.12
CA GLU A 24 -2.16 -14.38 -15.20
C GLU A 24 -3.61 -14.19 -14.74
N ALA A 25 -3.84 -14.16 -13.43
CA ALA A 25 -5.16 -13.92 -12.86
C ALA A 25 -5.66 -12.50 -13.20
N LYS A 26 -6.82 -12.42 -13.84
CA LYS A 26 -7.54 -11.18 -14.14
C LYS A 26 -8.84 -11.15 -13.34
N ILE A 27 -9.02 -10.09 -12.56
CA ILE A 27 -10.16 -9.91 -11.68
C ILE A 27 -10.99 -8.74 -12.20
N SER A 28 -12.30 -8.96 -12.36
CA SER A 28 -13.23 -7.93 -12.83
C SER A 28 -14.54 -7.97 -12.03
N GLY A 29 -15.36 -6.92 -12.20
CA GLY A 29 -16.62 -6.78 -11.46
C GLY A 29 -16.47 -6.24 -10.04
N SER A 30 -15.27 -5.77 -9.65
CA SER A 30 -15.04 -5.09 -8.38
C SER A 30 -14.38 -3.72 -8.56
N ALA A 31 -15.07 -2.66 -8.15
CA ALA A 31 -14.55 -1.30 -8.10
C ALA A 31 -13.48 -1.15 -7.01
N SER A 32 -13.67 -1.78 -5.85
CA SER A 32 -12.67 -1.79 -4.78
C SER A 32 -11.40 -2.51 -5.23
N HIS A 33 -11.51 -3.64 -5.92
CA HIS A 33 -10.34 -4.34 -6.44
C HIS A 33 -9.59 -3.50 -7.48
N LYS A 34 -10.30 -2.88 -8.43
CA LYS A 34 -9.68 -1.98 -9.42
C LYS A 34 -8.93 -0.83 -8.76
N LYS A 35 -9.48 -0.28 -7.66
CA LYS A 35 -8.83 0.77 -6.89
C LYS A 35 -7.59 0.26 -6.14
N LEU A 36 -7.62 -0.97 -5.62
CA LEU A 36 -6.45 -1.63 -5.04
C LEU A 36 -5.35 -1.87 -6.08
N GLU A 37 -5.71 -2.29 -7.29
CA GLU A 37 -4.75 -2.46 -8.39
C GLU A 37 -4.11 -1.13 -8.80
N GLU A 38 -4.89 -0.05 -8.86
CA GLU A 38 -4.36 1.30 -9.11
C GLU A 38 -3.30 1.69 -8.07
N TYR A 39 -3.60 1.46 -6.79
CA TYR A 39 -2.64 1.68 -5.70
C TYR A 39 -1.38 0.84 -5.88
N LYS A 40 -1.54 -0.49 -6.04
CA LYS A 40 -0.41 -1.43 -6.20
C LYS A 40 0.46 -1.11 -7.40
N LYS A 41 -0.14 -0.72 -8.54
CA LYS A 41 0.59 -0.33 -9.75
C LYS A 41 1.47 0.91 -9.53
N ASN A 42 1.00 1.87 -8.75
CA ASN A 42 1.84 3.02 -8.41
C ASN A 42 2.89 2.66 -7.37
N MET A 43 2.53 1.79 -6.42
CA MET A 43 3.48 1.29 -5.41
C MET A 43 4.63 0.51 -6.05
N SER A 44 4.37 -0.27 -7.10
CA SER A 44 5.41 -1.03 -7.80
C SER A 44 6.53 -0.14 -8.32
N ARG A 45 6.23 1.07 -8.78
CA ARG A 45 7.25 2.02 -9.27
C ARG A 45 8.25 2.42 -8.18
N PHE A 46 7.78 2.57 -6.94
CA PHE A 46 8.67 2.84 -5.82
C PHE A 46 9.50 1.60 -5.49
N ASN A 47 8.90 0.42 -5.54
CA ASN A 47 9.61 -0.84 -5.29
C ASN A 47 10.71 -1.08 -6.34
N ASP A 48 10.39 -0.90 -7.62
CA ASP A 48 11.34 -1.05 -8.73
C ASP A 48 12.53 -0.10 -8.56
N ALA A 49 12.26 1.19 -8.33
CA ALA A 49 13.31 2.17 -8.05
C ALA A 49 14.13 1.83 -6.80
N ASN A 50 13.52 1.19 -5.80
CA ASN A 50 14.24 0.75 -4.61
C ASN A 50 15.15 -0.44 -4.90
N LEU A 51 14.72 -1.38 -5.75
CA LEU A 51 15.53 -2.52 -6.17
C LEU A 51 16.76 -2.05 -6.96
N ASP A 52 16.61 -1.10 -7.88
CA ASP A 52 17.73 -0.49 -8.62
C ASP A 52 18.74 0.17 -7.66
N LEU A 53 18.25 0.88 -6.64
CA LEU A 53 19.10 1.52 -5.63
C LEU A 53 19.82 0.49 -4.75
N ILE A 54 19.17 -0.62 -4.40
CA ILE A 54 19.78 -1.71 -3.63
C ILE A 54 20.89 -2.38 -4.45
N GLU A 55 20.66 -2.64 -5.74
CA GLU A 55 21.68 -3.21 -6.63
C GLU A 55 22.90 -2.29 -6.73
N ALA A 56 22.68 -1.00 -7.00
CA ALA A 56 23.74 -0.01 -7.07
C ALA A 56 24.53 0.08 -5.74
N LEU A 57 23.81 0.06 -4.61
CA LEU A 57 24.41 0.11 -3.27
C LEU A 57 25.28 -1.11 -2.99
N PHE A 58 24.81 -2.31 -3.37
CA PHE A 58 25.57 -3.54 -3.25
C PHE A 58 26.88 -3.46 -4.01
N ASN A 59 26.83 -2.97 -5.26
CA ASN A 59 28.02 -2.80 -6.10
C ASN A 59 29.02 -1.78 -5.53
N ALA A 60 28.54 -0.62 -5.05
CA ALA A 60 29.40 0.40 -4.44
C ALA A 60 30.10 -0.12 -3.16
N ARG A 61 29.37 -0.88 -2.33
CA ARG A 61 29.95 -1.52 -1.13
C ARG A 61 31.00 -2.57 -1.49
N LYS A 62 30.77 -3.35 -2.54
CA LYS A 62 31.73 -4.34 -3.03
C LYS A 62 33.06 -3.71 -3.47
N THR A 63 33.03 -2.51 -4.03
CA THR A 63 34.23 -1.77 -4.46
C THR A 63 34.82 -0.87 -3.37
N GLY A 64 34.21 -0.81 -2.18
CA GLY A 64 34.65 0.06 -1.08
C GLY A 64 34.38 1.55 -1.28
N ASP A 65 33.49 1.91 -2.22
CA ASP A 65 33.12 3.30 -2.49
C ASP A 65 32.05 3.78 -1.48
N THR A 66 32.55 4.27 -0.34
CA THR A 66 31.71 4.70 0.79
C THR A 66 30.90 5.96 0.47
N ILE A 67 31.44 6.89 -0.32
CA ILE A 67 30.74 8.14 -0.67
C ILE A 67 29.51 7.83 -1.53
N THR A 68 29.67 7.00 -2.56
CA THR A 68 28.54 6.57 -3.41
C THR A 68 27.54 5.75 -2.61
N ALA A 69 28.01 4.83 -1.75
CA ALA A 69 27.14 4.02 -0.90
C ALA A 69 26.27 4.87 0.05
N ASP A 70 26.85 5.89 0.68
CA ASP A 70 26.10 6.82 1.55
C ASP A 70 25.06 7.62 0.76
N SER A 71 25.41 8.06 -0.44
CA SER A 71 24.48 8.76 -1.34
C SER A 71 23.29 7.89 -1.73
N LEU A 72 23.56 6.64 -2.16
CA LEU A 72 22.54 5.67 -2.53
C LEU A 72 21.64 5.31 -1.36
N THR A 73 22.21 5.17 -0.16
CA THR A 73 21.44 4.95 1.08
C THR A 73 20.45 6.09 1.32
N ARG A 74 20.89 7.36 1.19
CA ARG A 74 20.00 8.53 1.33
C ARG A 74 18.90 8.56 0.26
N LEU A 75 19.22 8.17 -0.98
CA LEU A 75 18.22 8.08 -2.05
C LEU A 75 17.17 7.00 -1.78
N SER A 76 17.59 5.84 -1.27
CA SER A 76 16.71 4.75 -0.84
C SER A 76 15.75 5.21 0.26
N GLU A 77 16.26 5.87 1.31
CA GLU A 77 15.40 6.42 2.37
C GLU A 77 14.42 7.48 1.85
N LYS A 78 14.86 8.33 0.92
CA LYS A 78 13.98 9.31 0.27
C LYS A 78 12.89 8.63 -0.57
N ASN A 79 13.22 7.54 -1.26
CA ASN A 79 12.26 6.77 -2.05
C ASN A 79 11.22 6.10 -1.13
N ARG A 80 11.66 5.50 -0.02
CA ARG A 80 10.79 4.94 1.02
C ARG A 80 9.87 5.99 1.64
N LEU A 81 10.38 7.20 1.90
CA LEU A 81 9.54 8.30 2.38
C LEU A 81 8.46 8.70 1.34
N LYS A 82 8.82 8.73 0.05
CA LYS A 82 7.85 9.04 -1.01
C LYS A 82 6.76 7.99 -1.13
N SER A 83 7.10 6.70 -1.08
CA SER A 83 6.11 5.61 -1.14
C SER A 83 5.14 5.68 0.03
N TYR A 84 5.67 5.93 1.23
CA TYR A 84 4.87 6.12 2.43
C TYR A 84 3.93 7.34 2.34
N LEU A 85 4.43 8.49 1.89
CA LEU A 85 3.59 9.68 1.66
C LEU A 85 2.52 9.44 0.59
N TYR A 86 2.85 8.67 -0.45
CA TYR A 86 1.89 8.25 -1.46
C TYR A 86 0.76 7.43 -0.85
N THR A 87 1.06 6.46 0.01
CA THR A 87 0.03 5.67 0.74
C THR A 87 -0.92 6.55 1.53
N LEU A 88 -0.39 7.47 2.35
CA LEU A 88 -1.20 8.38 3.15
C LEU A 88 -2.09 9.26 2.26
N ASN A 89 -1.52 9.86 1.21
CA ASN A 89 -2.27 10.72 0.28
C ASN A 89 -3.32 9.94 -0.51
N PHE A 90 -3.02 8.70 -0.91
CA PHE A 90 -3.98 7.85 -1.60
C PHE A 90 -5.19 7.57 -0.72
N ALA A 91 -4.97 7.21 0.55
CA ALA A 91 -6.05 6.96 1.50
C ALA A 91 -6.92 8.22 1.69
N LEU A 92 -6.30 9.39 1.90
CA LEU A 92 -7.00 10.67 2.06
C LEU A 92 -7.82 11.07 0.83
N ASN A 93 -7.26 10.90 -0.36
CA ASN A 93 -7.92 11.30 -1.61
C ASN A 93 -8.96 10.28 -2.11
N ASN A 94 -8.99 9.08 -1.53
CA ASN A 94 -9.96 8.04 -1.87
C ASN A 94 -10.85 7.68 -0.67
N LYS A 95 -11.23 8.69 0.13
CA LYS A 95 -12.04 8.53 1.35
C LYS A 95 -13.38 7.80 1.20
N ASP A 96 -13.94 7.76 -0.01
CA ASP A 96 -15.17 7.05 -0.34
C ASP A 96 -14.93 5.60 -0.79
N SER A 97 -13.67 5.15 -0.85
CA SER A 97 -13.28 3.78 -1.20
C SER A 97 -13.03 2.93 0.04
N TYR A 98 -13.55 1.70 0.05
CA TYR A 98 -13.26 0.69 1.07
C TYR A 98 -11.78 0.28 1.12
N VAL A 99 -11.02 0.58 0.06
CA VAL A 99 -9.57 0.35 0.01
C VAL A 99 -8.81 1.32 0.90
N ALA A 100 -9.30 2.55 1.09
CA ALA A 100 -8.59 3.57 1.88
C ALA A 100 -8.31 3.15 3.32
N PRO A 101 -9.29 2.68 4.12
CA PRO A 101 -9.00 2.18 5.46
C PRO A 101 -8.20 0.87 5.47
N TYR A 102 -8.34 0.04 4.42
CA TYR A 102 -7.56 -1.19 4.29
C TYR A 102 -6.06 -0.90 4.14
N ILE A 103 -5.67 -0.03 3.20
CA ILE A 103 -4.26 0.30 2.99
C ILE A 103 -3.67 1.10 4.15
N ALA A 104 -4.48 1.93 4.83
CA ALA A 104 -4.03 2.66 6.01
C ALA A 104 -3.63 1.68 7.13
N LEU A 105 -4.37 0.57 7.26
CA LEU A 105 -4.04 -0.51 8.20
C LEU A 105 -2.88 -1.38 7.73
N SER A 106 -2.84 -1.78 6.45
CA SER A 106 -1.87 -2.79 6.00
C SER A 106 -0.51 -2.20 5.61
N GLU A 107 -0.48 -0.96 5.14
CA GLU A 107 0.73 -0.33 4.55
C GLU A 107 1.22 0.89 5.34
N ALA A 108 0.41 1.41 6.27
CA ALA A 108 0.74 2.60 7.05
C ALA A 108 0.43 2.43 8.54
N SER A 109 0.43 1.20 9.07
CA SER A 109 0.16 0.94 10.50
C SER A 109 1.17 1.59 11.44
N ASP A 110 2.41 1.79 10.98
CA ASP A 110 3.50 2.47 11.70
C ASP A 110 3.42 4.00 11.60
N ALA A 111 2.37 4.52 10.95
CA ALA A 111 2.17 5.94 10.82
C ALA A 111 1.98 6.64 12.15
N ARG A 112 2.47 7.89 12.24
CA ARG A 112 2.14 8.75 13.39
C ARG A 112 0.63 8.83 13.53
N LEU A 113 0.14 8.61 14.75
CA LEU A 113 -1.28 8.55 15.09
C LEU A 113 -2.13 9.67 14.46
N LYS A 114 -1.60 10.91 14.41
CA LYS A 114 -2.28 12.05 13.77
C LYS A 114 -2.70 11.80 12.32
N TYR A 115 -1.91 11.05 11.54
CA TYR A 115 -2.21 10.76 10.14
C TYR A 115 -3.31 9.71 10.02
N LEU A 116 -3.23 8.66 10.84
CA LEU A 116 -4.27 7.62 10.91
C LEU A 116 -5.62 8.22 11.32
N ASP A 117 -5.62 9.07 12.36
CA ASP A 117 -6.81 9.78 12.83
C ASP A 117 -7.38 10.72 11.75
N THR A 118 -6.53 11.42 11.00
CA THR A 118 -6.95 12.26 9.88
C THR A 118 -7.59 11.43 8.76
N ILE A 119 -6.97 10.31 8.37
CA ILE A 119 -7.52 9.40 7.36
C ILE A 119 -8.89 8.90 7.82
N TYR A 120 -8.98 8.38 9.04
CA TYR A 120 -10.23 7.83 9.59
C TYR A 120 -11.35 8.86 9.62
N LYS A 121 -11.08 10.08 10.10
CA LYS A 121 -12.05 11.18 10.13
C LYS A 121 -12.47 11.67 8.74
N SER A 122 -11.63 11.49 7.73
CA SER A 122 -11.96 11.86 6.36
C SER A 122 -12.88 10.85 5.66
N LEU A 123 -12.95 9.59 6.14
CA LEU A 123 -13.72 8.53 5.52
C LEU A 123 -15.20 8.91 5.43
N SER A 124 -15.85 8.48 4.35
CA SER A 124 -17.30 8.58 4.25
C SER A 124 -17.98 7.77 5.36
N PRO A 125 -19.17 8.15 5.84
CA PRO A 125 -19.87 7.41 6.90
C PRO A 125 -20.05 5.92 6.55
N GLN A 126 -20.33 5.62 5.27
CA GLN A 126 -20.49 4.26 4.78
C GLN A 126 -19.18 3.46 4.82
N VAL A 127 -18.05 4.09 4.47
CA VAL A 127 -16.73 3.45 4.52
C VAL A 127 -16.25 3.29 5.96
N ALA A 128 -16.45 4.28 6.83
CA ALA A 128 -16.12 4.21 8.25
C ALA A 128 -16.89 3.07 8.95
N ALA A 129 -18.16 2.85 8.59
CA ALA A 129 -18.98 1.76 9.12
C ALA A 129 -18.64 0.36 8.56
N SER A 130 -17.77 0.28 7.53
CA SER A 130 -17.36 -0.97 6.90
C SER A 130 -16.40 -1.80 7.77
N LYS A 131 -16.09 -3.03 7.33
CA LYS A 131 -15.16 -3.93 8.03
C LYS A 131 -13.80 -3.26 8.28
N TYR A 132 -13.17 -2.72 7.25
CA TYR A 132 -11.85 -2.10 7.36
C TYR A 132 -11.92 -0.71 8.02
N GLY A 133 -13.00 0.04 7.80
CA GLY A 133 -13.24 1.29 8.52
C GLY A 133 -13.26 1.09 10.03
N LYS A 134 -14.07 0.14 10.52
CA LYS A 134 -14.13 -0.24 11.94
C LYS A 134 -12.81 -0.75 12.47
N ALA A 135 -12.09 -1.57 11.70
CA ALA A 135 -10.78 -2.06 12.08
C ALA A 135 -9.76 -0.92 12.25
N LEU A 136 -9.79 0.08 11.37
CA LEU A 136 -8.91 1.25 11.47
C LEU A 136 -9.25 2.09 12.70
N GLY A 137 -10.54 2.33 12.95
CA GLY A 137 -10.99 3.01 14.16
C GLY A 137 -10.53 2.29 15.43
N ALA A 138 -10.74 0.97 15.50
CA ALA A 138 -10.31 0.16 16.65
C ALA A 138 -8.79 0.19 16.86
N PHE A 139 -8.00 0.12 15.79
CA PHE A 139 -6.55 0.21 15.84
C PHE A 139 -6.06 1.58 16.36
N ILE A 140 -6.70 2.67 15.92
CA ILE A 140 -6.40 4.02 16.41
C ILE A 140 -6.68 4.13 17.91
N GLU A 141 -7.80 3.59 18.37
CA GLU A 141 -8.15 3.60 19.80
C GLU A 141 -7.21 2.72 20.63
N SER A 142 -6.74 1.58 20.11
CA SER A 142 -5.75 0.75 20.82
C SER A 142 -4.42 1.46 21.02
N ILE A 143 -3.97 2.26 20.05
CA ILE A 143 -2.74 3.07 20.18
C ILE A 143 -2.92 4.20 21.20
N LYS A 144 -4.12 4.79 21.30
CA LYS A 144 -4.39 5.87 22.27
C LYS A 144 -4.49 5.40 23.72
N ALA A 145 -4.83 4.13 23.91
CA ALA A 145 -4.99 3.52 25.22
C ALA A 145 -3.66 3.03 25.82
N GLU A 146 -2.58 3.02 25.02
CA GLU A 146 -1.20 2.75 25.43
C GLU A 146 -0.50 4.03 25.90
#